data_AF-A0A7S0W7K5-F1
#
_entry.id   AF-A0A7S0W7K5-F1
#
_cell.length_a   1.000
_cell.length_b   1.000
_cell.length_c   1.000
_cell.angle_alpha   90.00
_cell.angle_beta   90.00
_cell.angle_gamma   90.00
#
_symmetry.space_group_name_H-M   'P 1'
#
loop_
_entity.id
_entity.type
_entity.pdbx_description
1 polymer ?
#
loop_
_entity_poly.entity_id
_entity_poly.type
_entity_poly.pdbx_seq_one_letter_code
_entity_poly.pdbx_strand_id
1 'polypeptide(L)'
;STSGSFLPQSVVVGAVDAPACVDWSFQDPVEAGGCEYYAESPANCSDAYTNADGMDAIDACCACGGGYDPRNCTHNLTWVDSTGWTCADYAHDGSCDASGTYADANGVSSQEACCHCGGGAPDAR
;
A
#
# COMPACT_ATOMS: atom_id res chain seq x y z
N SER A 1 19.33 -47.89 -5.51
CA SER A 1 19.42 -46.42 -5.59
C SER A 1 18.07 -45.86 -5.94
N THR A 2 17.43 -45.23 -4.95
CA THR A 2 16.13 -44.55 -5.07
C THR A 2 16.31 -43.27 -5.86
N SER A 3 15.53 -43.07 -6.91
CA SER A 3 15.30 -41.72 -7.45
C SER A 3 13.87 -41.71 -7.94
N GLY A 4 12.98 -41.34 -7.01
CA GLY A 4 11.57 -41.19 -7.26
C GLY A 4 11.34 -40.12 -8.32
N SER A 5 10.44 -40.44 -9.25
CA SER A 5 9.85 -39.49 -10.17
C SER A 5 9.11 -38.44 -9.35
N PHE A 6 9.75 -37.29 -9.17
CA PHE A 6 9.12 -36.11 -8.60
C PHE A 6 7.91 -35.75 -9.46
N LEU A 7 6.75 -35.82 -8.84
CA LEU A 7 5.50 -35.29 -9.37
C LEU A 7 5.76 -33.84 -9.82
N PRO A 8 5.26 -33.38 -10.98
CA PRO A 8 5.15 -31.95 -11.20
C PRO A 8 4.10 -31.47 -10.20
N GLN A 9 4.58 -31.01 -9.04
CA GLN A 9 3.83 -30.14 -8.16
C GLN A 9 3.22 -29.05 -9.06
N SER A 10 1.89 -29.03 -9.08
CA SER A 10 1.06 -28.14 -9.86
C SER A 10 1.64 -26.74 -9.80
N VAL A 11 2.35 -26.38 -10.87
CA VAL A 11 2.82 -25.02 -11.09
C VAL A 11 1.56 -24.22 -11.29
N VAL A 12 1.17 -23.50 -10.25
CA VAL A 12 0.20 -22.42 -10.32
C VAL A 12 0.85 -21.29 -11.11
N VAL A 13 0.89 -21.43 -12.44
CA VAL A 13 1.07 -20.28 -13.32
C VAL A 13 -0.27 -19.59 -13.42
N GLY A 14 -0.37 -18.40 -12.83
CA GLY A 14 -1.48 -17.49 -13.10
C GLY A 14 -2.10 -16.82 -11.89
N ALA A 15 -1.30 -16.08 -11.12
CA ALA A 15 -1.76 -14.84 -10.52
C ALA A 15 -0.71 -13.77 -10.87
N VAL A 16 -0.83 -13.20 -12.06
CA VAL A 16 -0.30 -11.86 -12.33
C VAL A 16 -1.39 -10.88 -11.86
N ASP A 17 -1.72 -10.86 -10.57
CA ASP A 17 -3.01 -10.27 -10.15
C ASP A 17 -2.93 -9.62 -8.76
N ALA A 18 -2.78 -8.28 -8.79
CA ALA A 18 -2.67 -7.30 -7.70
C ALA A 18 -1.43 -7.42 -6.77
N PRO A 19 -0.86 -6.28 -6.28
CA PRO A 19 0.02 -6.34 -5.13
C PRO A 19 -0.81 -6.91 -3.99
N ALA A 20 -0.56 -8.17 -3.64
CA ALA A 20 -1.13 -8.77 -2.45
C ALA A 20 -0.72 -7.87 -1.29
N CYS A 21 -1.71 -7.33 -0.58
CA CYS A 21 -1.41 -6.60 0.64
C CYS A 21 -0.65 -7.58 1.56
N VAL A 22 0.42 -7.10 2.16
CA VAL A 22 1.22 -7.83 3.13
C VAL A 22 1.30 -6.99 4.39
N ASP A 23 0.93 -7.58 5.52
CA ASP A 23 1.12 -6.93 6.81
C ASP A 23 2.62 -6.75 7.07
N TRP A 24 3.08 -5.50 7.03
CA TRP A 24 4.46 -5.17 7.34
C TRP A 24 4.71 -5.37 8.83
N SER A 25 5.98 -5.64 9.18
CA SER A 25 6.42 -5.66 10.58
C SER A 25 6.40 -4.23 11.15
N PHE A 26 5.19 -3.76 11.43
CA PHE A 26 4.87 -2.53 12.14
C PHE A 26 4.61 -2.86 13.60
N GLN A 27 4.98 -1.92 14.46
CA GLN A 27 4.74 -1.99 15.90
C GLN A 27 4.38 -0.59 16.35
N ASP A 28 3.16 -0.41 16.84
CA ASP A 28 2.73 0.90 17.34
C ASP A 28 3.39 1.22 18.69
N PRO A 29 3.61 2.51 19.01
CA PRO A 29 4.27 2.93 20.25
C PRO A 29 3.40 2.83 21.51
N VAL A 30 2.09 2.59 21.38
CA VAL A 30 1.12 2.70 22.48
C VAL A 30 0.81 1.34 23.08
N GLU A 31 0.63 0.31 22.25
CA GLU A 31 0.18 -1.01 22.69
C GLU A 31 1.16 -2.15 22.31
N ALA A 32 2.28 -1.84 21.64
CA ALA A 32 3.11 -2.84 20.98
C ALA A 32 2.29 -3.77 20.07
N GLY A 33 1.16 -3.29 19.55
CA GLY A 33 0.30 -3.96 18.60
C GLY A 33 0.91 -3.86 17.21
N GLY A 34 1.15 -5.01 16.60
CA GLY A 34 1.41 -5.09 15.17
C GLY A 34 0.12 -5.19 14.38
N CYS A 35 0.23 -5.45 13.08
CA CYS A 35 -0.93 -5.62 12.20
C CYS A 35 -1.88 -6.74 12.64
N GLU A 36 -1.41 -7.70 13.44
CA GLU A 36 -2.26 -8.70 14.10
C GLU A 36 -3.35 -8.09 14.98
N TYR A 37 -3.05 -7.02 15.72
CA TYR A 37 -4.00 -6.32 16.57
C TYR A 37 -5.08 -5.61 15.75
N TYR A 38 -4.66 -4.93 14.69
CA TYR A 38 -5.56 -4.19 13.80
C TYR A 38 -6.39 -5.12 12.90
N ALA A 39 -5.92 -6.35 12.65
CA ALA A 39 -6.71 -7.39 11.99
C ALA A 39 -7.93 -7.82 12.82
N GLU A 40 -7.84 -7.82 14.15
CA GLU A 40 -8.97 -8.12 15.03
C GLU A 40 -9.86 -6.89 15.29
N SER A 41 -9.28 -5.70 15.24
CA SER A 41 -9.98 -4.43 15.50
C SER A 41 -9.70 -3.37 14.42
N PRO A 42 -10.24 -3.54 13.20
CA PRO A 42 -10.02 -2.61 12.08
C PRO A 42 -10.61 -1.20 12.34
N ALA A 43 -11.48 -1.05 13.35
CA ALA A 43 -11.98 0.26 13.78
C ALA A 43 -10.90 1.12 14.48
N ASN A 44 -9.78 0.52 14.91
CA ASN A 44 -8.68 1.22 15.56
C ASN A 44 -7.59 1.67 14.58
N CYS A 45 -7.75 1.40 13.28
CA CYS A 45 -6.84 1.88 12.25
C CYS A 45 -6.80 3.42 12.25
N SER A 46 -5.63 3.99 12.51
CA SER A 46 -5.43 5.44 12.65
C SER A 46 -3.98 5.83 12.34
N ASP A 47 -3.79 7.01 11.76
CA ASP A 47 -2.51 7.68 11.53
C ASP A 47 -1.92 8.31 12.82
N ALA A 48 -2.67 8.31 13.92
CA ALA A 48 -2.25 8.92 15.18
C ALA A 48 -1.02 8.24 15.82
N TYR A 49 -0.68 7.02 15.38
CA TYR A 49 0.32 6.17 16.01
C TYR A 49 1.37 5.69 15.02
N THR A 50 2.32 6.59 14.74
CA THR A 50 3.44 6.34 13.87
C THR A 50 4.61 5.69 14.63
N ASN A 51 5.24 4.66 14.05
CA ASN A 51 6.43 4.02 14.61
C ASN A 51 7.70 4.88 14.37
N ALA A 52 8.85 4.38 14.85
CA ALA A 52 10.15 5.07 14.69
C ALA A 52 10.57 5.26 13.22
N ASP A 53 10.01 4.48 12.30
CA ASP A 53 10.27 4.54 10.86
C ASP A 53 9.30 5.49 10.12
N GLY A 54 8.37 6.13 10.83
CA GLY A 54 7.41 7.05 10.21
C GLY A 54 6.21 6.35 9.55
N MET A 55 6.00 5.06 9.81
CA MET A 55 4.85 4.28 9.31
C MET A 55 3.80 4.11 10.41
N ASP A 56 2.53 4.19 10.04
CA ASP A 56 1.40 3.87 10.91
C ASP A 56 0.66 2.60 10.46
N ALA A 57 -0.40 2.23 11.17
CA ALA A 57 -1.17 1.01 10.88
C ALA A 57 -1.90 1.09 9.52
N ILE A 58 -2.31 2.29 9.08
CA ILE A 58 -2.96 2.53 7.79
C ILE A 58 -1.98 2.32 6.64
N ASP A 59 -0.69 2.61 6.84
CA ASP A 59 0.34 2.34 5.84
C ASP A 59 0.77 0.86 5.84
N ALA A 60 0.94 0.28 7.03
CA ALA A 60 1.62 -0.99 7.20
C ALA A 60 0.70 -2.22 7.11
N CYS A 61 -0.57 -2.08 7.50
CA CYS A 61 -1.44 -3.22 7.75
C CYS A 61 -2.57 -3.35 6.74
N CYS A 62 -2.72 -4.56 6.18
CA CYS A 62 -3.80 -4.92 5.26
C CYS A 62 -5.17 -4.57 5.84
N ALA A 63 -5.37 -4.89 7.12
CA ALA A 63 -6.63 -4.69 7.83
C ALA A 63 -7.07 -3.23 7.89
N CYS A 64 -6.12 -2.31 7.74
CA CYS A 64 -6.35 -0.88 7.76
C CYS A 64 -6.40 -0.24 6.36
N GLY A 65 -6.31 -1.04 5.30
CA GLY A 65 -6.19 -0.53 3.93
C GLY A 65 -4.76 -0.18 3.53
N GLY A 66 -3.76 -0.61 4.30
CA GLY A 66 -2.35 -0.54 3.99
C GLY A 66 -1.78 -1.86 3.50
N GLY A 67 -0.52 -2.11 3.86
CA GLY A 67 0.16 -3.35 3.49
C GLY A 67 0.61 -3.39 2.05
N TYR A 68 0.54 -2.27 1.34
CA TYR A 68 1.13 -2.13 0.01
C TYR A 68 2.62 -1.88 0.18
N ASP A 69 3.45 -2.65 -0.52
CA ASP A 69 4.90 -2.58 -0.38
C ASP A 69 5.43 -1.17 -0.70
N PRO A 70 5.93 -0.40 0.31
CA PRO A 70 6.47 0.95 0.07
C PRO A 70 7.80 0.92 -0.71
N ARG A 71 8.32 -0.27 -1.03
CA ARG A 71 9.52 -0.54 -1.84
C ARG A 71 9.16 -1.07 -3.24
N ASN A 72 7.88 -1.12 -3.62
CA ASN A 72 7.41 -1.45 -4.96
C ASN A 72 6.47 -0.38 -5.49
N CYS A 73 6.14 0.59 -4.66
CA CYS A 73 5.52 1.82 -5.08
C CYS A 73 5.98 2.96 -4.18
N THR A 74 6.60 3.97 -4.79
CA THR A 74 6.90 5.24 -4.11
C THR A 74 5.84 6.25 -4.50
N HIS A 75 5.09 6.76 -3.51
CA HIS A 75 4.20 7.90 -3.72
C HIS A 75 5.03 9.08 -4.24
N ASN A 76 4.53 9.81 -5.23
CA ASN A 76 5.11 11.09 -5.55
C ASN A 76 4.73 12.10 -4.45
N LEU A 77 5.54 12.22 -3.40
CA LEU A 77 5.30 13.14 -2.27
C LEU A 77 5.29 14.62 -2.68
N THR A 78 5.77 14.94 -3.88
CA THR A 78 5.71 16.30 -4.46
C THR A 78 4.50 16.52 -5.35
N TRP A 79 3.74 15.46 -5.63
CA TRP A 79 2.54 15.56 -6.45
C TRP A 79 1.43 16.22 -5.66
N VAL A 80 0.82 17.21 -6.32
CA VAL A 80 -0.37 17.93 -5.88
C VAL A 80 -1.27 18.03 -7.10
N ASP A 81 -2.53 17.66 -6.89
CA ASP A 81 -3.58 17.75 -7.89
C ASP A 81 -3.86 19.24 -8.26
N SER A 82 -4.69 19.48 -9.26
CA SER A 82 -5.08 20.85 -9.66
C SER A 82 -5.83 21.65 -8.58
N THR A 83 -6.35 20.99 -7.54
CA THR A 83 -7.12 21.57 -6.43
C THR A 83 -6.32 21.75 -5.14
N GLY A 84 -5.07 21.27 -5.09
CA GLY A 84 -4.17 21.35 -3.93
C GLY A 84 -4.09 20.07 -3.08
N TRP A 85 -4.68 18.97 -3.52
CA TRP A 85 -4.72 17.69 -2.80
C TRP A 85 -3.47 16.85 -3.09
N THR A 86 -2.94 16.25 -2.04
CA THR A 86 -1.78 15.36 -2.07
C THR A 86 -2.21 13.89 -2.09
N CYS A 87 -1.25 12.99 -2.29
CA CYS A 87 -1.51 11.56 -2.12
C CYS A 87 -2.01 11.17 -0.72
N ALA A 88 -1.68 11.94 0.33
CA ALA A 88 -2.17 11.70 1.68
C ALA A 88 -3.67 12.03 1.78
N ASP A 89 -4.12 13.11 1.14
CA ASP A 89 -5.53 13.50 1.14
C ASP A 89 -6.41 12.45 0.42
N TYR A 90 -5.93 11.94 -0.72
CA TYR A 90 -6.63 10.86 -1.45
C TYR A 90 -6.62 9.52 -0.70
N ALA A 91 -5.53 9.20 0.00
CA ALA A 91 -5.48 8.02 0.87
C ALA A 91 -6.43 8.14 2.07
N HIS A 92 -6.57 9.35 2.63
CA HIS A 92 -7.48 9.62 3.73
C HIS A 92 -8.96 9.55 3.32
N ASP A 93 -9.32 10.15 2.18
CA ASP A 93 -10.69 10.14 1.66
C ASP A 93 -11.07 8.80 1.02
N GLY A 94 -10.09 7.97 0.66
CA GLY A 94 -10.28 6.70 -0.07
C GLY A 94 -10.78 6.91 -1.50
N SER A 95 -10.62 8.13 -2.02
CA SER A 95 -11.04 8.50 -3.37
C SER A 95 -9.86 8.41 -4.31
N CYS A 96 -10.06 7.87 -5.51
CA CYS A 96 -9.03 7.80 -6.54
C CYS A 96 -9.65 8.31 -7.84
N ASP A 97 -9.15 9.46 -8.31
CA ASP A 97 -9.69 10.07 -9.53
C ASP A 97 -9.15 9.33 -10.75
N ALA A 98 -9.94 8.37 -11.22
CA ALA A 98 -9.57 7.59 -12.37
C ALA A 98 -9.70 8.33 -13.71
N SER A 99 -10.38 9.48 -13.68
CA SER A 99 -10.69 10.25 -14.88
C SER A 99 -9.60 11.27 -15.25
N GLY A 100 -8.61 11.48 -14.37
CA GLY A 100 -7.60 12.53 -14.53
C GLY A 100 -8.18 13.94 -14.53
N THR A 101 -9.40 14.11 -14.00
CA THR A 101 -10.10 15.39 -13.86
C THR A 101 -9.33 16.34 -12.97
N TYR A 102 -8.68 15.79 -11.95
CA TYR A 102 -7.92 16.55 -10.97
C TYR A 102 -6.41 16.49 -11.17
N ALA A 103 -5.92 16.00 -12.31
CA ALA A 103 -4.50 15.84 -12.58
C ALA A 103 -3.67 17.13 -12.31
N ASP A 104 -2.39 16.96 -12.00
CA ASP A 104 -1.47 18.07 -11.76
C ASP A 104 -1.20 18.90 -13.03
N ALA A 105 -0.36 19.95 -12.91
CA ALA A 105 0.00 20.81 -14.04
C ALA A 105 0.73 20.07 -15.19
N ASN A 106 1.25 18.87 -14.94
CA ASN A 106 1.90 18.00 -15.92
C ASN A 106 0.93 16.94 -16.48
N GLY A 107 -0.32 16.90 -16.02
CA GLY A 107 -1.32 15.93 -16.42
C GLY A 107 -1.21 14.59 -15.70
N VAL A 108 -0.49 14.51 -14.58
CA VAL A 108 -0.36 13.29 -13.76
C VAL A 108 -1.55 13.22 -12.80
N SER A 109 -2.31 12.12 -12.84
CA SER A 109 -3.45 11.88 -11.95
C SER A 109 -3.07 11.17 -10.65
N SER A 110 -4.00 11.09 -9.69
CA SER A 110 -3.77 10.36 -8.43
C SER A 110 -3.49 8.87 -8.67
N GLN A 111 -4.07 8.27 -9.71
CA GLN A 111 -3.79 6.89 -10.14
C GLN A 111 -2.42 6.69 -10.78
N GLU A 112 -1.70 7.76 -11.10
CA GLU A 112 -0.33 7.68 -11.63
C GLU A 112 0.69 8.07 -10.55
N ALA A 113 0.31 8.97 -9.64
CA ALA A 113 1.19 9.49 -8.60
C ALA A 113 1.13 8.70 -7.28
N CYS A 114 -0.02 8.15 -6.92
CA CYS A 114 -0.29 7.66 -5.57
C CYS A 114 -0.46 6.14 -5.53
N CYS A 115 0.32 5.49 -4.68
CA CYS A 115 0.30 4.03 -4.52
C CYS A 115 -1.06 3.49 -4.08
N HIS A 116 -1.73 4.22 -3.19
CA HIS A 116 -3.08 3.87 -2.73
C HIS A 116 -4.08 3.76 -3.89
N CYS A 117 -3.87 4.53 -4.96
CA CYS A 117 -4.71 4.51 -6.16
C CYS A 117 -4.21 3.56 -7.25
N GLY A 118 -3.26 2.67 -6.93
CA GLY A 118 -2.64 1.76 -7.90
C GLY A 118 -1.59 2.41 -8.81
N GLY A 119 -1.22 3.66 -8.52
CA GLY A 119 -0.18 4.40 -9.21
C GLY A 119 1.16 4.33 -8.53
N GLY A 120 1.92 5.42 -8.66
CA GLY A 120 3.27 5.60 -8.13
C GLY A 120 4.34 4.90 -8.97
N ALA A 121 5.57 5.38 -8.85
CA ALA A 121 6.68 4.74 -9.54
C ALA A 121 7.08 3.46 -8.79
N PRO A 122 7.32 2.33 -9.48
CA PRO A 122 8.02 1.23 -8.84
C PRO A 122 9.41 1.72 -8.42
N ASP A 123 9.82 1.41 -7.19
CA ASP A 123 11.20 1.62 -6.75
C ASP A 123 12.11 0.88 -7.73
N ALA A 124 12.76 1.62 -8.61
CA ALA A 124 13.76 1.08 -9.51
C ALA A 124 15.06 0.89 -8.70
N ARG A 125 15.20 -0.25 -8.04
CA ARG A 125 16.47 -0.73 -7.51
C ARG A 125 17.10 -1.81 -8.36
#